data_AF-A0A380JP17-F1
#
_entry.id   AF-A0A380JP17-F1
#
_cell.length_a   1.000
_cell.length_b   1.000
_cell.length_c   1.000
_cell.angle_alpha   90.00
_cell.angle_beta   90.00
_cell.angle_gamma   90.00
#
_symmetry.space_group_name_H-M   'P 1'
#
loop_
_entity.id
_entity.type
_entity.pdbx_description
1 polymer ?
#
loop_
_entity_poly.entity_id
_entity_poly.type
_entity_poly.pdbx_seq_one_letter_code
_entity_poly.pdbx_strand_id
1 'polypeptide(L)'
;MALGAAQAVKSAGLQNVLIIGIDGQPDAHQAIEKGDITATIAQQPAKMGEIAIQAAIDHYNGKKVDKETVSPIYLVTKEKIQLVN
;
A
#
# COMPACT_ATOMS: atom_id res chain seq x y z
N MET A 1 -7.59 -7.86 3.07
CA MET A 1 -7.78 -8.46 4.42
C MET A 1 -8.23 -7.45 5.49
N ALA A 2 -7.64 -6.24 5.57
CA ALA A 2 -7.96 -5.26 6.63
C ALA A 2 -9.45 -4.91 6.77
N LEU A 3 -10.19 -4.78 5.66
CA LEU A 3 -11.63 -4.49 5.69
C LEU A 3 -12.45 -5.59 6.37
N GLY A 4 -12.07 -6.86 6.19
CA GLY A 4 -12.71 -7.98 6.88
C GLY A 4 -12.44 -7.96 8.38
N ALA A 5 -11.21 -7.60 8.78
CA ALA A 5 -10.87 -7.40 10.19
C ALA A 5 -11.66 -6.24 10.81
N ALA A 6 -11.83 -5.12 10.08
CA ALA A 6 -12.64 -3.99 10.50
C ALA A 6 -14.10 -4.40 10.75
N GLN A 7 -14.66 -5.18 9.83
CA GLN A 7 -16.00 -5.70 9.98
C GLN A 7 -16.13 -6.61 11.21
N ALA A 8 -15.16 -7.49 11.46
CA ALA A 8 -15.15 -8.38 12.62
C ALA A 8 -15.03 -7.60 13.95
N VAL A 9 -14.14 -6.61 14.01
CA VAL A 9 -13.97 -5.72 15.17
C VAL A 9 -15.26 -4.97 15.48
N LYS A 10 -15.90 -4.40 14.45
CA LYS A 10 -17.19 -3.71 14.56
C LYS A 10 -18.29 -4.64 15.06
N SER A 11 -18.41 -5.83 14.48
CA SER A 11 -19.39 -6.84 14.90
C SER A 11 -19.16 -7.34 16.33
N ALA A 12 -17.91 -7.37 16.80
CA ALA A 12 -17.56 -7.73 18.17
C ALA A 12 -17.77 -6.58 19.19
N GLY A 13 -18.17 -5.38 18.73
CA GLY A 13 -18.34 -4.21 19.59
C GLY A 13 -17.04 -3.65 20.17
N LEU A 14 -15.88 -4.10 19.67
CA LEU A 14 -14.57 -3.68 20.16
C LEU A 14 -14.28 -2.24 19.75
N GLN A 15 -13.74 -1.46 20.68
CA GLN A 15 -13.36 -0.07 20.48
C GLN A 15 -11.83 0.07 20.54
N ASN A 16 -11.29 1.14 19.96
CA ASN A 16 -9.86 1.50 20.01
C ASN A 16 -8.92 0.42 19.44
N VAL A 17 -9.39 -0.39 18.50
CA VAL A 17 -8.54 -1.38 17.80
C VAL A 17 -7.90 -0.70 16.59
N LEU A 18 -6.57 -0.74 16.52
CA LEU A 18 -5.84 -0.27 15.35
C LEU A 18 -5.86 -1.35 14.26
N ILE A 19 -6.21 -0.95 13.05
CA ILE A 19 -6.29 -1.85 11.90
C ILE A 19 -5.48 -1.25 10.76
N ILE A 20 -4.43 -1.95 10.35
CA ILE A 20 -3.50 -1.49 9.31
C ILE A 20 -3.50 -2.51 8.17
N GLY A 21 -3.78 -2.02 6.95
CA GLY A 21 -3.74 -2.79 5.72
C GLY A 21 -2.44 -2.65 4.94
N ILE A 22 -2.36 -3.40 3.84
CA ILE A 22 -1.34 -3.28 2.80
C ILE A 22 -2.12 -3.16 1.47
N ASP A 23 -1.45 -2.68 0.43
CA ASP A 23 -1.87 -2.48 -0.98
C ASP A 23 -2.30 -1.06 -1.31
N GLY A 24 -3.10 -0.41 -0.45
CA GLY A 24 -3.55 0.96 -0.71
C GLY A 24 -4.63 1.08 -1.79
N GLN A 25 -5.51 0.08 -1.88
CA GLN A 25 -6.64 0.10 -2.82
C GLN A 25 -7.64 1.22 -2.46
N PRO A 26 -8.45 1.71 -3.44
CA PRO A 26 -9.44 2.77 -3.20
C PRO A 26 -10.37 2.50 -2.00
N ASP A 27 -10.81 1.26 -1.82
CA ASP A 27 -11.67 0.87 -0.70
C ASP A 27 -10.97 1.04 0.66
N ALA A 28 -9.66 0.82 0.73
CA ALA A 28 -8.88 1.07 1.95
C ALA A 28 -8.81 2.57 2.24
N HIS A 29 -8.66 3.43 1.22
CA HIS A 29 -8.66 4.88 1.43
C HIS A 29 -10.00 5.37 1.96
N GLN A 30 -11.10 4.93 1.36
CA GLN A 30 -12.44 5.24 1.84
C GLN A 30 -12.68 4.74 3.27
N ALA A 31 -12.19 3.55 3.61
CA ALA A 31 -12.30 3.01 4.96
C ALA A 31 -11.48 3.82 5.98
N ILE A 32 -10.33 4.36 5.60
CA ILE A 32 -9.55 5.29 6.45
C ILE A 32 -10.30 6.62 6.63
N GLU A 33 -10.90 7.17 5.57
CA GLU A 33 -11.69 8.41 5.67
C GLU A 33 -12.85 8.25 6.65
N LYS A 34 -13.57 7.12 6.54
CA LYS A 34 -14.67 6.72 7.44
C LYS A 34 -14.21 6.37 8.86
N GLY A 35 -12.93 6.10 9.06
CA GLY A 35 -12.37 5.65 10.34
C GLY A 35 -12.60 4.18 10.65
N ASP A 36 -13.02 3.38 9.66
CA ASP A 36 -13.21 1.93 9.79
C ASP A 36 -11.87 1.18 9.89
N ILE A 37 -10.81 1.73 9.28
CA ILE A 37 -9.42 1.26 9.46
C ILE A 37 -8.49 2.44 9.74
N THR A 38 -7.36 2.19 10.40
CA THR A 38 -6.41 3.22 10.84
C THR A 38 -5.53 3.71 9.70
N ALA A 39 -4.99 2.78 8.92
CA ALA A 39 -3.99 3.09 7.90
C ALA A 39 -3.87 1.96 6.86
N THR A 40 -3.16 2.24 5.77
CA THR A 40 -2.69 1.22 4.83
C THR A 40 -1.30 1.54 4.32
N ILE A 41 -0.49 0.52 4.07
CA ILE A 41 0.79 0.66 3.37
C ILE A 41 0.52 0.50 1.87
N ALA A 42 0.45 1.62 1.16
CA ALA A 42 0.20 1.65 -0.27
C ALA A 42 1.41 1.15 -1.06
N GLN A 43 1.15 0.21 -1.96
CA GLN A 43 2.14 -0.31 -2.90
C GLN A 43 2.16 0.53 -4.18
N GLN A 44 3.24 0.44 -4.95
CA GLN A 44 3.44 1.21 -6.19
C GLN A 44 3.64 0.27 -7.39
N PRO A 45 2.60 -0.48 -7.81
CA PRO A 45 2.73 -1.51 -8.85
C PRO A 45 3.20 -0.93 -10.19
N ALA A 46 2.75 0.28 -10.55
CA ALA A 46 3.23 0.96 -11.76
C ALA A 46 4.74 1.24 -11.69
N LYS A 47 5.24 1.75 -10.55
CA LYS A 47 6.66 2.01 -10.35
C LYS A 47 7.48 0.73 -10.29
N MET A 48 6.96 -0.32 -9.67
CA MET A 48 7.58 -1.65 -9.68
C MET A 48 7.74 -2.16 -11.12
N GLY A 49 6.71 -2.03 -11.96
CA GLY A 49 6.76 -2.39 -13.38
C GLY A 49 7.78 -1.55 -14.15
N GLU A 50 7.79 -0.23 -13.95
CA GLU A 50 8.78 0.68 -14.55
C GLU A 50 10.22 0.27 -14.19
N ILE A 51 10.49 0.03 -12.90
CA ILE A 51 11.80 -0.43 -12.41
C ILE A 51 12.19 -1.76 -13.04
N ALA A 52 11.26 -2.72 -13.12
CA ALA A 52 11.52 -4.04 -13.69
C ALA A 52 11.86 -3.98 -15.19
N ILE A 53 11.12 -3.18 -15.96
CA ILE A 53 11.39 -3.01 -17.40
C ILE A 53 12.72 -2.28 -17.61
N GLN A 54 13.01 -1.24 -16.82
CA GLN A 54 14.27 -0.53 -16.88
C GLN A 54 15.46 -1.46 -16.58
N ALA A 55 15.34 -2.29 -15.54
CA ALA A 55 16.32 -3.31 -15.19
C ALA A 55 16.57 -4.31 -16.33
N ALA A 56 15.51 -4.78 -17.01
CA ALA A 56 15.63 -5.66 -18.16
C ALA A 56 16.37 -5.00 -19.34
N ILE A 57 16.04 -3.74 -19.65
CA ILE A 57 16.72 -2.95 -20.69
C ILE A 57 18.19 -2.74 -20.35
N ASP A 58 18.50 -2.41 -19.10
CA ASP A 58 19.88 -2.20 -18.65
C ASP A 58 20.70 -3.48 -18.74
N HIS A 59 20.14 -4.62 -18.35
CA HIS A 59 20.77 -5.93 -18.52
C HIS A 59 21.05 -6.24 -19.99
N TYR A 60 20.05 -6.04 -20.86
CA TYR A 60 20.19 -6.25 -22.31
C TYR A 60 21.32 -5.40 -22.91
N ASN A 61 21.53 -4.19 -22.39
CA ASN A 61 22.62 -3.29 -22.78
C ASN A 61 23.97 -3.60 -22.08
N GLY A 62 24.09 -4.74 -21.41
CA GLY A 62 25.33 -5.19 -20.77
C GLY A 62 25.67 -4.50 -19.45
N LYS A 63 24.76 -3.72 -18.87
CA LYS A 63 24.96 -3.15 -17.53
C LYS A 63 24.77 -4.22 -16.46
N LYS A 64 25.48 -4.06 -15.35
CA LYS A 64 25.20 -4.83 -14.13
C LYS A 64 23.90 -4.31 -13.52
N VAL A 65 23.07 -5.24 -13.05
CA VAL A 65 21.78 -4.95 -12.42
C VAL A 65 21.76 -5.66 -11.09
N ASP A 66 21.18 -5.02 -10.08
CA ASP A 66 21.05 -5.60 -8.76
C ASP A 66 20.13 -6.82 -8.78
N LYS A 67 20.45 -7.81 -7.92
CA LYS A 67 19.63 -9.02 -7.79
C LYS A 67 18.27 -8.73 -7.16
N GLU A 68 18.21 -7.71 -6.32
CA GLU A 68 17.02 -7.31 -5.58
C GLU A 68 16.90 -5.79 -5.62
N THR A 69 15.71 -5.30 -5.96
CA THR A 69 15.39 -3.87 -5.97
C THR A 69 14.16 -3.62 -5.11
N VAL A 70 14.29 -2.75 -4.12
CA VAL A 70 13.17 -2.37 -3.24
C VAL A 70 12.42 -1.19 -3.88
N SER A 71 11.14 -1.40 -4.18
CA SER A 71 10.26 -0.32 -4.65
C SER A 71 9.80 0.57 -3.49
N PRO A 72 9.54 1.86 -3.74
CA PRO A 72 8.97 2.74 -2.72
C PRO A 72 7.57 2.28 -2.31
N ILE A 73 7.26 2.45 -1.02
CA ILE A 73 5.94 2.24 -0.41
C ILE A 73 5.56 3.45 0.42
N TYR A 74 4.27 3.69 0.61
CA TYR A 74 3.79 4.87 1.33
C TYR A 74 2.82 4.49 2.45
N LEU A 75 3.03 5.06 3.63
CA LEU A 75 2.04 5.00 4.70
C LEU A 75 0.93 6.01 4.41
N VAL A 76 -0.29 5.50 4.25
CA VAL A 76 -1.49 6.29 4.08
C VAL A 76 -2.27 6.27 5.39
N THR A 77 -2.49 7.45 5.95
CA THR A 77 -3.32 7.71 7.14
C THR A 77 -4.31 8.81 6.79
N LYS A 78 -5.31 9.03 7.65
CA LYS A 78 -6.35 10.04 7.42
C LYS A 78 -5.79 11.44 7.14
N GLU A 79 -4.66 11.79 7.75
CA GLU A 79 -3.98 13.08 7.58
C GLU A 79 -3.20 13.17 6.26
N LYS A 80 -2.89 12.03 5.62
CA LYS A 80 -2.01 11.93 4.44
C LYS A 80 -2.70 11.40 3.18
N ILE A 81 -4.01 11.12 3.20
CA ILE A 81 -4.77 10.58 2.05
C ILE A 81 -4.63 11.45 0.80
N GLN A 82 -4.47 12.78 0.94
CA GLN A 82 -4.36 13.71 -0.19
C GLN A 82 -2.99 13.73 -0.89
N LEU A 83 -1.97 13.04 -0.37
CA LEU A 83 -0.60 13.08 -0.91
C LEU A 83 -0.31 12.00 -1.97
N VAL A 84 -1.29 11.15 -2.28
CA VAL A 84 -1.13 10.02 -3.21
C VAL A 84 -2.03 10.26 -4.43
N ASN A 85 -1.73 11.31 -5.19
CA ASN A 85 -2.27 11.56 -6.53
C ASN A 85 -1.15 11.41 -7.56
#